data_AF-A0A7X6XFZ5-F1
#
_entry.id   AF-A0A7X6XFZ5-F1
#
_cell.length_a   1.000
_cell.length_b   1.000
_cell.length_c   1.000
_cell.angle_alpha   90.00
_cell.angle_beta   90.00
_cell.angle_gamma   90.00
#
_symmetry.space_group_name_H-M   'P 1'
#
loop_
_entity.id
_entity.type
_entity.pdbx_description
1 polymer ?
#
loop_
_entity_poly.entity_id
_entity_poly.type
_entity_poly.pdbx_seq_one_letter_code
_entity_poly.pdbx_strand_id
1 'polypeptide(L)' 'EELDFLNDLAKKHNVTGSRVMGGGFGGCTINLVKDELYDQFILDAKAEFNEKYNHEPKVYDVVISDGARKL' A
#
# COMPACT_ATOMS: atom_id res chain seq x y z
N GLU A 1 -0.21 -6.61 12.29
CA GLU A 1 1.05 -7.25 11.83
C GLU A 1 1.32 -7.02 10.35
N GLU A 2 0.56 -7.62 9.41
CA GLU A 2 0.77 -7.41 7.96
C GLU A 2 0.66 -5.93 7.55
N LEU A 3 -0.34 -5.22 8.08
CA LEU A 3 -0.55 -3.80 7.82
C LEU A 3 0.56 -2.91 8.41
N ASP A 4 1.04 -3.27 9.60
CA ASP A 4 2.13 -2.55 10.26
C ASP A 4 3.43 -2.73 9.48
N PHE A 5 3.67 -3.96 8.99
CA PHE A 5 4.78 -4.27 8.10
C PHE A 5 4.75 -3.45 6.81
N LEU A 6 3.62 -3.40 6.10
CA LEU A 6 3.48 -2.57 4.90
C LEU A 6 3.73 -1.08 5.20
N ASN A 7 3.27 -0.61 6.36
CA ASN A 7 3.45 0.77 6.78
C ASN A 7 4.91 1.09 7.11
N ASP A 8 5.62 0.19 7.78
CA ASP A 8 7.04 0.37 8.08
C ASP A 8 7.92 0.23 6.84
N LEU A 9 7.53 -0.65 5.90
CA LEU A 9 8.17 -0.74 4.60
C LEU A 9 8.04 0.57 3.82
N ALA A 10 6.84 1.16 3.77
CA ALA A 10 6.64 2.46 3.14
C ALA A 10 7.58 3.54 3.71
N LYS A 11 7.78 3.57 5.04
CA LYS A 11 8.73 4.50 5.68
C LYS A 11 10.17 4.24 5.25
N LYS A 12 10.60 2.97 5.18
CA LYS A 12 11.95 2.57 4.72
C LYS A 12 12.24 3.04 3.29
N HIS A 13 11.22 3.05 2.44
CA HIS A 13 11.32 3.51 1.05
C HIS A 13 11.16 5.03 0.87
N ASN A 14 11.15 5.82 1.95
CA ASN A 14 10.92 7.26 1.91
C ASN A 14 9.62 7.67 1.19
N VAL A 15 8.59 6.81 1.27
CA VAL A 15 7.23 7.17 0.84
C VAL A 15 6.75 8.36 1.68
N THR A 16 6.04 9.30 1.06
CA THR A 16 5.68 10.58 1.69
C THR A 16 4.75 10.40 2.89
N GLY A 17 3.90 9.38 2.83
CA GLY A 17 3.05 8.99 3.95
C GLY A 17 2.37 7.66 3.72
N SER A 18 2.08 6.95 4.80
CA SER A 18 1.38 5.67 4.79
C SER A 18 0.53 5.51 6.04
N ARG A 19 -0.64 4.88 5.90
CA ARG A 19 -1.49 4.47 7.01
C ARG A 19 -2.42 3.32 6.63
N VAL A 20 -2.98 2.65 7.64
CA VAL A 20 -4.07 1.69 7.49
C VAL A 20 -5.34 2.38 6.97
N MET A 21 -6.04 1.76 6.03
CA MET A 21 -7.34 2.22 5.54
C MET A 21 -8.43 1.22 5.94
N GLY A 22 -9.56 1.72 6.46
CA GLY A 22 -10.67 0.91 6.97
C GLY A 22 -10.62 0.65 8.49
N GLY A 23 -11.32 -0.40 8.93
CA GLY A 23 -11.52 -0.73 10.36
C GLY A 23 -10.37 -1.48 11.04
N GLY A 24 -9.34 -1.92 10.28
CA GLY A 24 -8.21 -2.70 10.79
C GLY A 24 -8.48 -4.21 10.86
N PHE A 25 -7.60 -4.93 11.59
CA PHE A 25 -7.59 -6.41 11.71
C PHE A 25 -7.37 -7.15 10.37
N GLY A 26 -6.64 -6.51 9.46
CA GLY A 26 -6.48 -6.92 8.06
C GLY A 26 -6.93 -5.80 7.12
N GLY A 27 -6.81 -6.02 5.81
CA GLY A 27 -7.28 -5.07 4.79
C GLY A 27 -6.14 -4.41 4.02
N CYS A 28 -6.20 -3.08 3.88
CA CYS A 28 -5.32 -2.32 2.99
C CYS A 28 -4.58 -1.20 3.73
N THR A 29 -3.41 -0.83 3.21
CA THR A 29 -2.76 0.45 3.49
C THR A 29 -2.97 1.41 2.32
N ILE A 30 -2.96 2.71 2.60
CA ILE A 30 -2.93 3.76 1.58
C ILE A 30 -1.61 4.51 1.70
N ASN A 31 -0.96 4.73 0.55
CA ASN A 31 0.41 5.24 0.48
C ASN A 31 0.47 6.43 -0.49
N LEU A 32 1.18 7.50 -0.11
CA LEU A 32 1.50 8.64 -0.97
C LEU A 32 2.93 8.49 -1.49
N VAL A 33 3.06 7.87 -2.67
CA VAL A 33 4.35 7.52 -3.27
C VAL A 33 4.66 8.54 -4.38
N LYS A 34 5.91 9.01 -4.44
CA LYS A 34 6.37 9.81 -5.57
C LYS A 34 6.58 8.90 -6.78
N ASP A 35 6.32 9.40 -7.98
CA ASP A 35 6.46 8.62 -9.22
C ASP A 35 7.84 7.96 -9.35
N GLU A 36 8.91 8.70 -9.01
CA GLU A 36 10.30 8.21 -9.04
C GLU A 36 10.60 7.04 -8.08
N LEU A 37 9.75 6.85 -7.06
CA LEU A 37 9.90 5.78 -6.06
C LEU A 37 8.94 4.61 -6.32
N TYR A 38 7.94 4.78 -7.19
CA TYR A 38 6.81 3.87 -7.31
C TYR A 38 7.24 2.45 -7.69
N ASP A 39 7.96 2.30 -8.81
CA ASP A 39 8.31 0.97 -9.33
C ASP A 39 9.14 0.16 -8.33
N GLN A 40 10.13 0.80 -7.73
CA GLN A 40 10.99 0.15 -6.73
C GLN A 40 10.20 -0.21 -5.47
N PHE A 41 9.36 0.71 -4.98
CA PHE A 41 8.54 0.45 -3.81
C PHE A 41 7.58 -0.73 -4.01
N ILE A 42 6.93 -0.84 -5.18
CA ILE A 42 6.00 -1.95 -5.46
C ILE A 42 6.73 -3.29 -5.61
N LEU A 43 7.91 -3.30 -6.25
CA LEU A 43 8.74 -4.50 -6.35
C LEU A 43 9.13 -5.02 -4.96
N ASP A 44 9.67 -4.15 -4.12
CA ASP A 44 10.14 -4.52 -2.78
C ASP A 44 8.96 -4.87 -1.86
N ALA A 45 7.84 -4.14 -1.96
CA ALA A 45 6.62 -4.47 -1.23
C ALA A 45 6.06 -5.84 -1.55
N LYS A 46 6.09 -6.26 -2.82
CA LYS A 46 5.64 -7.62 -3.17
C LYS A 46 6.63 -8.68 -2.69
N ALA A 47 7.92 -8.46 -2.92
CA ALA A 47 8.97 -9.42 -2.57
C ALA A 47 9.07 -9.64 -1.06
N GLU A 48 9.28 -8.57 -0.27
CA GLU A 48 9.47 -8.67 1.17
C GLU A 48 8.19 -9.14 1.88
N PHE A 49 7.00 -8.77 1.38
CA PHE A 49 5.73 -9.23 1.96
C PHE A 49 5.50 -10.72 1.68
N ASN A 50 5.76 -11.19 0.45
CA ASN A 50 5.62 -12.61 0.11
C ASN A 50 6.64 -13.48 0.85
N GLU A 51 7.87 -13.02 1.03
CA GLU A 51 8.88 -13.72 1.83
C GLU A 51 8.41 -13.91 3.29
N LYS A 52 7.78 -12.88 3.87
CA LYS A 52 7.37 -12.91 5.27
C LYS A 52 6.04 -13.63 5.54
N TYR A 53 5.06 -13.46 4.65
CA TYR A 53 3.68 -13.93 4.86
C TYR A 53 3.26 -15.04 3.90
N ASN A 54 4.12 -15.42 2.95
CA ASN A 54 3.91 -16.51 1.99
C ASN A 54 2.69 -16.30 1.06
N HIS A 55 2.34 -15.05 0.80
CA HIS A 55 1.40 -14.60 -0.24
C HIS A 55 1.72 -13.17 -0.67
N GLU A 56 1.27 -12.75 -1.86
CA GLU A 56 1.54 -11.40 -2.37
C GLU A 56 0.43 -10.38 -2.01
N PRO A 57 0.80 -9.13 -1.67
CA PRO A 57 -0.17 -8.07 -1.50
C PRO A 57 -0.71 -7.62 -2.87
N LYS A 58 -2.00 -7.30 -2.92
CA LYS A 58 -2.59 -6.67 -4.11
C LYS A 58 -2.30 -5.18 -4.09
N VAL A 59 -1.88 -4.66 -5.23
CA VAL A 59 -1.55 -3.24 -5.43
C VAL A 59 -2.55 -2.65 -6.41
N TYR A 60 -3.07 -1.47 -6.08
CA TYR A 60 -4.05 -0.76 -6.88
C TYR A 60 -3.62 0.69 -7.05
N ASP A 61 -3.48 1.14 -8.29
CA ASP A 61 -3.34 2.57 -8.58
C ASP A 61 -4.71 3.22 -8.50
N VAL A 62 -4.85 4.12 -7.54
CA VAL A 62 -6.15 4.75 -7.24
C VAL A 62 -6.18 6.14 -7.85
N VAL A 63 -7.17 6.36 -8.73
CA VAL A 63 -7.57 7.69 -9.18
C VAL A 63 -8.86 8.05 -8.45
N ILE A 64 -8.89 9.22 -7.81
CA ILE A 64 -10.08 9.72 -7.11
C ILE A 64 -11.20 9.92 -8.13
N SER A 65 -12.35 9.31 -7.86
CA SER A 65 -13.54 9.39 -8.71
C SER A 65 -14.73 9.91 -7.96
N ASP A 66 -15.77 10.29 -8.71
CA ASP A 66 -17.05 10.67 -8.13
C ASP A 66 -17.70 9.51 -7.36
N GLY A 67 -18.47 9.88 -6.34
CA GLY A 67 -19.36 8.95 -5.65
C GLY A 67 -20.61 8.61 -6.46
N ALA A 68 -21.39 7.65 -5.96
CA ALA A 68 -22.66 7.27 -6.56
C ALA A 68 -23.62 8.48 -6.63
N ARG A 69 -24.17 8.73 -7.83
CA ARG A 69 -25.15 9.79 -8.09
C ARG A 69 -26.19 9.31 -9.08
N LYS A 70 -27.38 9.90 -9.04
CA LYS A 70 -28.38 9.74 -10.11
C LYS A 70 -27.88 10.48 -11.36
N LEU A 71 -27.91 9.80 -12.50
CA LEU A 71 -27.59 10.38 -13.80
C LEU A 71 -28.82 11.08 -14.41
#